data_AF-Q6FDX6-F1
#
_entry.id   AF-Q6FDX6-F1
#
_cell.length_a   1.000
_cell.length_b   1.000
_cell.length_c   1.000
_cell.angle_alpha   90.00
_cell.angle_beta   90.00
_cell.angle_gamma   90.00
#
_symmetry.space_group_name_H-M   'P 1'
#
loop_
_entity.id
_entity.type
_entity.pdbx_description
1 polymer ?
#
loop_
_entity_poly.entity_id
_entity_poly.type
_entity_poly.pdbx_seq_one_letter_code
_entity_poly.pdbx_strand_id
1 'polypeptide(L)' 'MNVSERILAQGSTHMVDNKTANSCYMVNDQGKEIQITTAMVHHVCHQLLKQCRTVKN' A
#
# COMPACT_ATOMS: atom_id res chain seq x y z
N MET A 1 -2.10 -2.32 -30.83
CA MET A 1 -2.40 -2.68 -29.43
C MET A 1 -1.39 -1.98 -28.56
N ASN A 2 -1.84 -1.01 -27.77
CA ASN A 2 -1.00 -0.16 -26.96
C ASN A 2 -0.71 -0.86 -25.62
N VAL A 3 0.51 -0.76 -25.11
CA VAL A 3 0.94 -1.31 -23.81
C VAL A 3 0.04 -0.84 -22.65
N SER A 4 -0.61 0.32 -22.79
CA SER A 4 -1.60 0.84 -21.84
C SER A 4 -2.85 -0.04 -21.67
N GLU A 5 -3.28 -0.76 -22.71
CA GLU A 5 -4.48 -1.62 -22.64
C GLU A 5 -4.20 -2.92 -21.87
N ARG A 6 -2.94 -3.38 -21.84
CA ARG A 6 -2.54 -4.63 -21.18
C ARG A 6 -2.48 -4.50 -19.66
N ILE A 7 -2.24 -3.29 -19.14
CA ILE A 7 -2.14 -3.03 -17.69
C ILE A 7 -3.55 -3.02 -17.05
N LEU A 8 -4.55 -2.53 -17.78
CA LEU A 8 -5.94 -2.49 -17.28
C LEU A 8 -6.60 -3.89 -17.26
N ALA A 9 -6.21 -4.78 -18.17
CA ALA A 9 -6.72 -6.15 -18.21
C ALA A 9 -6.20 -7.06 -17.09
N GLN A 10 -5.18 -6.62 -16.33
CA GLN A 10 -4.64 -7.32 -15.16
C GLN A 10 -5.25 -6.83 -13.85
N GLY A 11 -6.14 -5.83 -13.90
CA GLY A 11 -6.92 -5.41 -12.76
C GLY A 11 -8.02 -6.43 -12.48
N SER A 12 -7.95 -7.07 -11.31
CA SER A 12 -9.05 -7.82 -10.67
C SER A 12 -9.05 -9.36 -10.77
N THR A 13 -7.94 -10.03 -10.42
CA THR A 13 -7.97 -11.46 -10.03
C THR A 13 -7.24 -11.81 -8.74
N HIS A 14 -6.80 -10.83 -7.94
CA HIS A 14 -6.13 -11.12 -6.66
C HIS A 14 -6.93 -10.57 -5.48
N MET A 15 -8.19 -10.97 -5.37
CA MET A 15 -8.93 -10.82 -4.13
C MET A 15 -8.58 -11.99 -3.21
N VAL A 16 -7.72 -11.66 -2.24
CA VAL A 16 -7.74 -12.18 -0.87
C VAL A 16 -7.61 -13.70 -0.77
N ASP A 17 -6.37 -14.17 -0.94
CA ASP A 17 -5.93 -15.41 -0.30
C ASP A 17 -6.13 -15.23 1.21
N ASN A 18 -7.14 -15.93 1.72
CA ASN A 18 -7.47 -16.01 3.11
C ASN A 18 -6.33 -16.78 3.81
N LYS A 19 -5.55 -16.08 4.65
CA LYS A 19 -4.53 -16.59 5.58
C LYS A 19 -3.09 -16.64 5.03
N THR A 20 -2.40 -15.51 5.14
CA THR A 20 -1.03 -15.50 5.66
C THR A 20 -0.79 -14.15 6.34
N ALA A 21 -0.32 -14.19 7.59
CA ALA A 21 0.00 -13.00 8.37
C ALA A 21 0.80 -12.02 7.50
N ASN A 22 0.39 -10.74 7.48
CA ASN A 22 0.98 -9.66 6.66
C ASN A 22 2.51 -9.82 6.53
N SER A 23 2.95 -10.46 5.44
CA SER A 23 4.37 -10.75 5.18
C SER A 23 4.95 -9.67 4.27
N CYS A 24 4.57 -8.43 4.52
CA CYS A 24 5.11 -7.29 3.80
C CYS A 24 6.33 -6.76 4.53
N TYR A 25 7.38 -6.46 3.79
CA TYR A 25 8.60 -5.86 4.30
C TYR A 25 8.88 -4.57 3.52
N MET A 26 9.51 -3.60 4.17
CA MET A 26 10.06 -2.41 3.54
C MET A 26 11.54 -2.29 3.87
N VAL A 27 12.29 -1.61 3.01
CA VAL A 27 13.68 -1.27 3.29
C VAL A 27 13.72 0.09 3.98
N ASN A 28 14.39 0.18 5.11
CA ASN A 28 14.60 1.46 5.81
C ASN A 28 15.79 2.24 5.21
N ASP A 29 16.03 3.46 5.69
CA ASP A 29 17.10 4.33 5.19
C ASP A 29 18.52 3.76 5.39
N GLN A 30 18.67 2.74 6.25
CA GLN A 30 19.93 2.03 6.48
C GLN A 30 20.10 0.81 5.56
N GLY A 31 19.16 0.59 4.62
CA GLY A 31 19.18 -0.56 3.71
C GLY A 31 18.69 -1.86 4.35
N LYS A 32 18.06 -1.81 5.54
CA LYS A 32 17.58 -3.01 6.26
C LYS A 32 16.12 -3.30 5.95
N GLU A 33 15.82 -4.58 5.70
CA GLU A 33 14.44 -5.07 5.62
C GLU A 33 13.78 -5.07 7.00
N ILE A 34 12.63 -4.40 7.10
CA ILE A 34 11.78 -4.33 8.29
C ILE A 34 10.36 -4.75 7.93
N GLN A 35 9.68 -5.46 8.83
CA GLN A 35 8.31 -5.90 8.58
C GLN A 35 7.35 -4.72 8.67
N ILE A 36 6.43 -4.62 7.71
CA ILE A 36 5.34 -3.66 7.73
C ILE A 36 4.30 -4.14 8.75
N THR A 37 4.04 -3.29 9.73
CA THR A 37 3.06 -3.57 10.79
C THR A 37 1.74 -2.84 10.53
N THR A 38 0.64 -3.36 11.08
CA THR A 38 -0.67 -2.69 11.04
C THR A 38 -0.61 -1.26 11.59
N ALA A 39 0.21 -1.02 12.62
CA ALA A 39 0.40 0.30 13.21
C ALA A 39 1.01 1.30 12.21
N MET A 40 1.95 0.87 11.38
CA MET A 40 2.54 1.71 10.33
C MET A 40 1.50 2.09 9.27
N VAL A 41 0.68 1.13 8.84
CA VAL A 41 -0.41 1.38 7.88
C VAL A 41 -1.41 2.38 8.44
N HIS A 42 -1.87 2.17 9.68
CA HIS A 42 -2.80 3.08 10.34
C HIS A 42 -2.22 4.50 10.47
N HIS A 43 -0.94 4.62 10.83
CA HIS A 43 -0.27 5.91 10.94
C HIS A 43 -0.32 6.67 9.61
N VAL A 44 0.07 6.03 8.52
CA VAL A 44 0.06 6.64 7.18
C VAL A 44 -1.35 7.04 6.77
N CYS A 45 -2.35 6.18 6.97
CA CYS A 45 -3.75 6.52 6.70
C CYS A 45 -4.19 7.78 7.47
N HIS A 46 -3.87 7.89 8.76
CA HIS A 46 -4.20 9.07 9.55
C HIS A 46 -3.51 10.34 9.03
N GLN A 47 -2.24 10.27 8.62
CA GLN A 47 -1.52 11.41 8.05
C GLN A 47 -2.16 11.88 6.74
N LEU A 48 -2.48 10.95 5.84
CA LEU A 48 -3.14 11.27 4.57
C LEU A 48 -4.51 11.92 4.79
N LEU A 49 -5.32 11.37 5.70
CA LEU A 49 -6.62 11.96 6.04
C LEU A 49 -6.48 13.38 6.61
N LYS A 50 -5.47 13.62 7.45
CA LYS A 50 -5.18 14.95 8.00
C LYS A 50 -4.84 15.93 6.88
N GLN A 51 -3.95 15.54 5.95
CA GLN A 51 -3.60 16.37 4.80
C GLN A 51 -4.82 16.70 3.94
N CYS A 52 -5.66 15.71 3.62
CA CYS A 52 -6.89 15.93 2.85
C CYS A 52 -7.85 16.90 3.54
N ARG A 53 -7.95 16.86 4.88
CA ARG A 53 -8.78 17.80 5.64
C ARG A 53 -8.18 19.20 5.67
N THR A 54 -6.86 19.33 5.77
CA THR A 54 -6.18 20.62 5.73
C THR A 54 -6.32 21.31 4.37
N VAL A 55 -6.33 20.58 3.25
CA VAL A 55 -6.52 21.16 1.90
C VAL A 55 -7.96 21.65 1.66
N LYS A 56 -8.94 21.12 2.40
CA LYS A 56 -10.35 21.50 2.26
C LYS A 56 -10.71 22.79 3.00
N ASN A 57 -9.86 23.27 3.92
CA ASN A 57 -10.04 24.51 4.67
C ASN A 57 -9.23 25.65 4.07
#